data_AF-A0AAD8N1K3-F1
#
_entry.id   AF-A0AAD8N1K3-F1
#
_cell.length_a   1.000
_cell.length_b   1.000
_cell.length_c   1.000
_cell.angle_alpha   90.00
_cell.angle_beta   90.00
_cell.angle_gamma   90.00
#
_symmetry.space_group_name_H-M   'P 1'
#
loop_
_entity.id
_entity.type
_entity.pdbx_description
1 polymer ?
#
loop_
_entity_poly.entity_id
_entity_poly.type
_entity_poly.pdbx_seq_one_letter_code
_entity_poly.pdbx_strand_id
1 'polypeptide(L)'
;MKFGYDLVTGADRYFLSWKSDDDPAPGNYICRVDKNGFPQVILWQDTVPLVRNAPWVGSRYSNNSVREYNGIYRERFVITETEVYYVFYVFITESPIAKLTLTPGGIPTRYIWNTENHDWTQYKILLESDCDRYGICGTNGVCHVDKFLRCDCMYGFDPKIPEE
;
A
#
# COMPACT_ATOMS: atom_id res chain seq x y z
N MET A 1 -11.92 2.05 -10.40
CA MET A 1 -12.35 0.89 -9.59
C MET A 1 -12.21 1.24 -8.11
N LYS A 2 -13.10 0.76 -7.24
CA LYS A 2 -13.00 0.99 -5.78
C LYS A 2 -12.24 -0.17 -5.14
N PHE A 3 -11.14 0.13 -4.44
CA PHE A 3 -10.37 -0.84 -3.66
C PHE A 3 -10.74 -0.69 -2.17
N GLY A 4 -11.46 -1.64 -1.61
CA GLY A 4 -12.05 -1.56 -0.28
C GLY A 4 -13.41 -2.24 -0.24
N TYR A 5 -14.25 -1.89 0.71
CA TYR A 5 -15.49 -2.62 0.98
C TYR A 5 -16.71 -1.72 1.08
N ASP A 6 -17.86 -2.33 0.87
CA ASP A 6 -19.19 -1.73 0.91
C ASP A 6 -19.93 -2.33 2.11
N LEU A 7 -20.35 -1.47 3.04
CA LEU A 7 -20.97 -1.86 4.31
C LEU A 7 -22.45 -2.23 4.13
N VAL A 8 -23.08 -1.79 3.05
CA VAL A 8 -24.50 -2.04 2.76
C VAL A 8 -24.66 -3.41 2.10
N THR A 9 -23.84 -3.69 1.08
CA THR A 9 -23.91 -4.93 0.29
C THR A 9 -23.01 -6.04 0.84
N GLY A 10 -22.05 -5.71 1.71
CA GLY A 10 -21.04 -6.63 2.22
C GLY A 10 -19.92 -6.94 1.21
N ALA A 11 -19.93 -6.32 0.03
CA ALA A 11 -18.92 -6.57 -1.00
C ALA A 11 -17.54 -6.10 -0.54
N ASP A 12 -16.52 -6.93 -0.78
CA ASP A 12 -15.14 -6.66 -0.41
C ASP A 12 -14.24 -6.79 -1.63
N ARG A 13 -13.62 -5.69 -2.03
CA ARG A 13 -12.87 -5.54 -3.27
C ARG A 13 -11.41 -5.35 -2.91
N TYR A 14 -10.60 -6.37 -3.19
CA TYR A 14 -9.18 -6.38 -2.84
C TYR A 14 -8.32 -6.92 -3.99
N PHE A 15 -7.01 -6.75 -3.86
CA PHE A 15 -6.06 -7.33 -4.81
C PHE A 15 -5.58 -8.68 -4.30
N LEU A 16 -5.62 -9.67 -5.18
CA LEU A 16 -5.03 -10.98 -5.00
C LEU A 16 -3.97 -11.14 -6.10
N SER A 17 -2.75 -11.53 -5.72
CA SER A 17 -1.69 -11.73 -6.70
C SER A 17 -2.00 -12.92 -7.58
N TRP A 18 -1.42 -12.92 -8.77
CA TRP A 18 -1.28 -14.14 -9.55
C TRP A 18 -0.26 -15.07 -8.88
N LYS A 19 -0.29 -16.34 -9.26
CA LYS A 19 0.65 -17.33 -8.76
C LYS A 19 2.04 -17.17 -9.38
N SER A 20 2.10 -16.81 -10.65
CA SER A 20 3.32 -16.40 -11.36
C SER A 20 2.96 -15.43 -12.48
N ASP A 21 3.96 -14.91 -13.20
CA ASP A 21 3.73 -14.00 -14.33
C ASP A 21 2.94 -14.68 -15.47
N ASP A 22 3.02 -16.00 -15.58
CA ASP A 22 2.37 -16.82 -16.61
C ASP A 22 1.14 -17.61 -16.11
N ASP A 23 0.90 -17.67 -14.80
CA ASP A 23 -0.21 -18.42 -14.18
C ASP A 23 -1.15 -17.47 -13.41
N PRO A 24 -2.33 -17.13 -13.98
CA PRO A 24 -3.29 -16.22 -13.36
C PRO A 24 -4.09 -16.84 -12.20
N ALA A 25 -3.82 -18.10 -11.84
CA ALA A 25 -4.40 -18.70 -10.65
C ALA A 25 -4.07 -17.86 -9.39
N PRO A 26 -4.92 -17.93 -8.34
CA PRO A 26 -4.64 -17.30 -7.05
C PRO A 26 -3.23 -17.60 -6.53
N GLY A 27 -2.45 -16.55 -6.30
CA GLY A 27 -1.21 -16.61 -5.55
C GLY A 27 -1.43 -16.41 -4.05
N ASN A 28 -0.33 -16.20 -3.33
CA ASN A 28 -0.35 -16.16 -1.86
C ASN A 28 -0.42 -14.74 -1.29
N TYR A 29 -0.35 -13.69 -2.13
CA TYR A 29 -0.34 -12.32 -1.64
C TYR A 29 -1.70 -11.65 -1.78
N ILE A 30 -2.15 -11.04 -0.69
CA ILE A 30 -3.41 -10.30 -0.62
C ILE A 30 -3.10 -8.88 -0.16
N CYS A 31 -3.57 -7.89 -0.90
CA CYS A 31 -3.57 -6.49 -0.46
C CYS A 31 -5.02 -6.04 -0.29
N ARG A 32 -5.40 -5.69 0.94
CA ARG A 32 -6.80 -5.41 1.34
C ARG A 32 -6.86 -4.26 2.35
N VAL A 33 -8.01 -3.58 2.38
CA VAL A 33 -8.33 -2.62 3.44
C VAL A 33 -8.81 -3.40 4.67
N ASP A 34 -8.04 -3.33 5.75
CA ASP A 34 -8.41 -3.92 7.03
C ASP A 34 -9.61 -3.20 7.65
N LYS A 35 -10.50 -4.00 8.23
CA LYS A 35 -11.77 -3.54 8.83
C LYS A 35 -11.65 -3.33 10.34
N ASN A 36 -10.54 -3.74 10.95
CA ASN A 36 -10.36 -3.69 12.40
C ASN A 36 -9.84 -2.31 12.82
N GLY A 37 -10.68 -1.55 13.54
CA GLY A 37 -10.32 -0.21 13.99
C GLY A 37 -10.38 0.82 12.87
N PHE A 38 -9.39 1.72 12.81
CA PHE A 38 -9.32 2.72 11.74
C PHE A 38 -8.86 2.06 10.43
N PRO A 39 -9.55 2.24 9.29
CA PRO A 39 -9.23 1.56 8.05
C PRO A 39 -7.77 1.78 7.59
N GLN A 40 -7.07 0.68 7.31
CA GLN A 40 -5.68 0.67 6.88
C GLN A 40 -5.49 -0.30 5.73
N VAL A 41 -4.62 0.02 4.78
CA VAL A 41 -4.25 -0.93 3.72
C VAL A 41 -3.13 -1.81 4.25
N ILE A 42 -3.33 -3.12 4.21
CA ILE A 42 -2.33 -4.10 4.65
C ILE A 42 -2.07 -5.07 3.49
N LEU A 43 -0.82 -5.50 3.39
CA LEU A 43 -0.39 -6.58 2.51
C LEU A 43 -0.12 -7.81 3.40
N TRP A 44 -0.72 -8.93 3.03
CA TRP A 44 -0.50 -10.23 3.66
C TRP A 44 0.14 -11.18 2.66
N GLN A 45 0.93 -12.12 3.20
CA GLN A 45 1.27 -13.37 2.55
C GLN A 45 0.58 -14.48 3.32
N ASP A 46 -0.37 -15.15 2.68
CA ASP A 46 -1.29 -16.09 3.30
C ASP A 46 -2.02 -15.42 4.49
N THR A 47 -1.68 -15.78 5.73
CA THR A 47 -2.26 -15.19 6.94
C THR A 47 -1.32 -14.21 7.67
N VAL A 48 -0.09 -14.02 7.17
CA VAL A 48 0.95 -13.24 7.83
C VAL A 48 0.97 -11.81 7.26
N PRO A 49 0.76 -10.76 8.08
CA PRO A 49 0.88 -9.38 7.63
C PRO A 49 2.35 -9.06 7.34
N LEU A 50 2.65 -8.64 6.11
CA LEU A 50 3.99 -8.26 5.68
C LEU A 50 4.23 -6.76 5.75
N VAL A 51 3.25 -5.97 5.34
CA VAL A 51 3.35 -4.52 5.26
C VAL A 51 2.04 -3.90 5.69
N ARG A 52 2.12 -2.83 6.49
CA ARG A 52 0.98 -2.00 6.87
C ARG A 52 1.21 -0.59 6.35
N ASN A 53 0.45 -0.21 5.34
CA ASN A 53 0.48 1.15 4.86
C ASN A 53 -0.03 2.10 5.95
N ALA A 54 0.59 3.27 6.04
CA ALA A 54 0.24 4.23 7.08
C ALA A 54 -1.21 4.75 6.89
N PRO A 55 -1.88 5.23 7.94
CA PRO A 55 -3.27 5.68 7.85
C PRO A 55 -3.41 6.89 6.90
N TRP A 56 -4.60 7.02 6.31
CA TRP A 56 -4.96 8.20 5.53
C TRP A 56 -5.27 9.38 6.46
N VAL A 57 -4.57 10.51 6.27
CA VAL A 57 -4.70 11.73 7.09
C VAL A 57 -5.50 12.83 6.40
N GLY A 58 -6.45 12.44 5.54
CA GLY A 58 -7.38 13.35 4.85
C GLY A 58 -6.92 13.78 3.45
N SER A 59 -5.62 14.03 3.27
CA SER A 59 -5.06 14.47 1.97
C SER A 59 -4.01 13.53 1.36
N ARG A 60 -3.49 12.59 2.15
CA ARG A 60 -2.46 11.61 1.77
C ARG A 60 -2.35 10.53 2.84
N TYR A 61 -1.58 9.49 2.56
CA TYR A 61 -1.10 8.57 3.60
C TYR A 61 -0.03 9.25 4.46
N SER A 62 0.01 8.99 5.77
CA SER A 62 0.94 9.70 6.67
C SER A 62 2.42 9.41 6.42
N ASN A 63 2.75 8.27 5.78
CA ASN A 63 4.12 7.91 5.37
C ASN A 63 4.50 8.50 3.99
N ASN A 64 3.56 9.14 3.28
CA ASN A 64 3.83 9.69 1.96
C ASN A 64 3.99 11.21 2.04
N SER A 65 5.11 11.73 1.53
CA SER A 65 5.36 13.17 1.45
C SER A 65 4.54 13.83 0.33
N VAL A 66 4.16 13.06 -0.69
CA VAL A 66 3.43 13.53 -1.87
C VAL A 66 1.94 13.74 -1.53
N ARG A 67 1.41 14.90 -1.94
CA ARG A 67 0.00 15.28 -1.75
C ARG A 67 -0.96 14.44 -2.61
N GLU A 68 -2.25 14.56 -2.34
CA GLU A 68 -3.38 13.93 -3.06
C GLU A 68 -3.21 13.91 -4.58
N TYR A 69 -2.65 14.98 -5.17
CA TYR A 69 -2.38 15.14 -6.59
C TYR A 69 -0.90 15.43 -6.83
N ASN A 70 -0.27 14.66 -7.74
CA ASN A 70 1.15 14.80 -8.08
C ASN A 70 1.42 15.30 -9.51
N GLY A 71 0.39 15.79 -10.21
CA GLY A 71 0.49 16.18 -11.62
C GLY A 71 0.06 15.08 -12.61
N ILE A 72 0.02 13.82 -12.17
CA ILE A 72 -0.31 12.67 -13.03
C ILE A 72 -1.65 12.05 -12.64
N TYR A 73 -1.80 11.76 -11.34
CA TYR A 73 -3.03 11.19 -10.80
C TYR A 73 -3.44 11.91 -9.50
N ARG A 74 -4.71 11.77 -9.15
CA ARG A 74 -5.25 12.11 -7.83
C ARG A 74 -5.69 10.86 -7.10
N GLU A 75 -5.31 10.72 -5.85
CA GLU A 75 -5.67 9.59 -4.99
C GLU A 75 -6.70 10.02 -3.95
N ARG A 76 -7.67 9.17 -3.63
CA ARG A 76 -8.61 9.41 -2.53
C ARG A 76 -8.79 8.17 -1.71
N PHE A 77 -8.96 8.39 -0.41
CA PHE A 77 -9.44 7.38 0.51
C PHE A 77 -10.75 7.90 1.11
N VAL A 78 -11.83 7.20 0.82
CA VAL A 78 -13.18 7.58 1.20
C VAL A 78 -13.60 6.68 2.36
N ILE A 79 -14.09 7.30 3.43
CA ILE A 79 -14.65 6.63 4.60
C ILE A 79 -16.02 7.27 4.84
N THR A 80 -17.09 6.51 4.62
CA THR A 80 -18.46 6.92 4.90
C THR A 80 -19.16 5.84 5.74
N GLU A 81 -20.41 6.11 6.13
CA GLU A 81 -21.27 5.12 6.81
C GLU A 81 -21.64 3.93 5.92
N THR A 82 -21.48 4.06 4.59
CA THR A 82 -21.92 3.07 3.61
C THR A 82 -20.77 2.35 2.92
N GLU A 83 -19.60 2.95 2.79
CA GLU A 83 -18.46 2.35 2.10
C GLU A 83 -17.12 2.92 2.54
N VAL A 84 -16.09 2.10 2.43
CA VAL A 84 -14.71 2.47 2.72
C VAL A 84 -13.82 1.98 1.59
N TYR A 85 -13.19 2.90 0.87
CA TYR A 85 -12.38 2.52 -0.28
C TYR A 85 -11.34 3.56 -0.67
N TYR A 86 -10.27 3.05 -1.26
CA TYR A 86 -9.30 3.78 -2.02
C TYR A 86 -9.69 3.83 -3.50
N VAL A 87 -9.41 4.96 -4.15
CA VAL A 87 -9.56 5.17 -5.59
C VAL A 87 -8.50 6.14 -6.10
N PHE A 88 -8.11 6.02 -7.36
CA PHE A 88 -7.31 7.04 -8.03
C PHE A 88 -7.91 7.41 -9.39
N TYR A 89 -7.67 8.64 -9.81
CA TYR A 89 -8.10 9.23 -11.07
C TYR A 89 -6.88 9.77 -11.80
N VAL A 90 -6.78 9.53 -13.10
CA VAL A 90 -5.63 9.93 -13.90
C VAL A 90 -5.99 11.16 -14.74
N PHE A 91 -5.10 12.17 -14.82
CA PHE A 91 -5.43 13.49 -15.37
C PHE A 91 -4.50 13.99 -16.48
N ILE A 92 -3.55 13.18 -16.97
CA ILE A 92 -2.70 13.58 -18.10
C ILE A 92 -3.55 13.62 -19.40
N THR A 93 -3.34 14.64 -20.22
CA THR A 93 -4.15 14.93 -21.41
C THR A 93 -3.82 14.08 -22.64
N GLU A 94 -2.66 13.41 -22.70
CA GLU A 94 -2.17 12.78 -23.93
C GLU A 94 -2.27 11.25 -24.02
N SER A 95 -2.64 10.54 -22.93
CA SER A 95 -3.21 9.16 -22.87
C SER A 95 -2.71 8.39 -21.64
N PRO A 96 -3.31 8.53 -20.44
CA PRO A 96 -2.73 7.91 -19.27
C PRO A 96 -3.59 6.75 -18.78
N ILE A 97 -3.53 5.65 -19.51
CA ILE A 97 -4.01 4.40 -18.94
C ILE A 97 -3.04 4.04 -17.83
N ALA A 98 -3.52 4.07 -16.59
CA ALA A 98 -2.75 3.63 -15.43
C ALA A 98 -3.47 2.46 -14.77
N LYS A 99 -2.68 1.50 -14.27
CA LYS A 99 -3.19 0.38 -13.49
C LYS A 99 -2.41 0.25 -12.20
N LEU A 100 -3.10 -0.23 -11.18
CA LEU A 100 -2.50 -0.70 -9.95
C LEU A 100 -2.57 -2.22 -9.98
N THR A 101 -1.42 -2.88 -9.80
CA THR A 101 -1.30 -4.34 -9.86
C THR A 101 -0.53 -4.83 -8.65
N LEU A 102 -1.00 -5.92 -8.05
CA LEU A 102 -0.22 -6.68 -7.08
C LEU A 102 0.53 -7.79 -7.84
N THR A 103 1.85 -7.68 -7.94
CA THR A 103 2.66 -8.64 -8.68
C THR A 103 2.66 -10.02 -7.99
N PRO A 104 3.04 -11.11 -8.68
CA PRO A 104 3.19 -12.43 -8.06
C PRO A 104 4.15 -12.45 -6.87
N GLY A 105 5.15 -11.56 -6.86
CA GLY A 105 6.08 -11.37 -5.74
C GLY A 105 5.51 -10.54 -4.58
N GLY A 106 4.22 -10.19 -4.60
CA GLY A 106 3.58 -9.43 -3.54
C GLY A 106 3.90 -7.94 -3.54
N ILE A 107 4.33 -7.37 -4.67
CA ILE A 107 4.72 -5.96 -4.76
C ILE A 107 3.55 -5.16 -5.36
N PRO A 108 2.93 -4.21 -4.63
CA PRO A 108 1.90 -3.34 -5.19
C PRO A 108 2.57 -2.25 -6.04
N THR A 109 2.34 -2.32 -7.35
CA THR A 109 3.00 -1.47 -8.34
C THR A 109 1.99 -0.72 -9.19
N ARG A 110 2.23 0.57 -9.35
CA ARG A 110 1.52 1.42 -10.31
C ARG A 110 2.27 1.42 -11.64
N TYR A 111 1.57 1.05 -12.69
CA TYR A 111 2.06 1.11 -14.07
C TYR A 111 1.32 2.19 -14.84
N ILE A 112 2.04 2.84 -15.76
CA ILE A 112 1.49 3.77 -16.74
C ILE A 112 1.77 3.19 -18.13
N TRP A 113 0.78 3.25 -19.01
CA TRP A 113 0.94 2.85 -20.40
C TRP A 113 1.82 3.85 -21.14
N ASN A 114 2.89 3.36 -21.76
CA ASN A 114 3.74 4.13 -22.65
C ASN A 114 3.23 3.98 -24.08
N THR A 115 2.73 5.07 -24.66
CA THR A 115 2.19 5.08 -26.02
C THR A 115 3.25 4.98 -27.10
N GLU A 116 4.48 5.40 -26.85
CA GLU A 116 5.59 5.31 -27.81
C GLU A 116 6.08 3.86 -27.94
N ASN A 117 6.32 3.20 -26.80
CA ASN A 117 6.84 1.85 -26.74
C ASN A 117 5.76 0.75 -26.79
N HIS A 118 4.48 1.14 -26.66
CA HIS A 118 3.33 0.23 -26.57
C HIS A 118 3.47 -0.80 -25.43
N ASP A 119 3.97 -0.38 -24.28
CA ASP A 119 4.21 -1.23 -23.12
C ASP A 119 3.81 -0.59 -21.79
N TRP A 120 3.87 -1.38 -20.70
CA TRP A 120 3.61 -0.91 -19.34
C TRP A 120 4.91 -0.49 -18.68
N THR A 121 5.08 0.81 -18.44
CA THR A 121 6.20 1.32 -17.66
C THR A 121 5.86 1.33 -16.17
N GLN A 122 6.75 0.78 -15.34
CA GLN A 122 6.65 0.89 -13.89
C GLN A 122 6.84 2.35 -13.47
N TYR A 123 5.80 2.94 -12.91
CA TYR A 123 5.83 4.33 -12.46
C TYR A 123 6.22 4.46 -10.99
N LYS A 124 5.61 3.64 -10.12
CA LYS A 124 5.84 3.70 -8.67
C LYS A 124 5.56 2.37 -7.98
N ILE A 125 6.44 1.99 -7.06
CA ILE A 125 6.16 0.94 -6.07
C ILE A 125 5.53 1.64 -4.85
N LEU A 126 4.45 1.08 -4.31
CA LEU A 126 3.73 1.73 -3.21
C LEU A 126 4.35 1.48 -1.83
N LEU A 127 5.20 0.46 -1.71
CA LEU A 127 5.84 0.02 -0.47
C LEU A 127 7.36 0.01 -0.71
N GLU A 128 8.00 1.16 -0.53
CA GLU A 128 9.39 1.39 -0.97
C GLU A 128 10.42 1.17 0.16
N SER A 129 10.01 1.18 1.43
CA SER A 129 10.95 1.19 2.55
C SER A 129 10.95 -0.10 3.36
N ASP A 130 12.13 -0.49 3.86
CA ASP A 130 12.27 -1.51 4.91
C ASP A 130 11.36 -1.21 6.12
N CYS A 131 11.16 0.07 6.43
CA CYS A 131 10.32 0.52 7.54
C CYS A 131 8.80 0.33 7.31
N ASP A 132 8.37 0.06 6.07
CA ASP A 132 6.98 -0.29 5.80
C ASP A 132 6.66 -1.74 6.25
N ARG A 133 7.69 -2.57 6.50
CA ARG A 133 7.50 -3.95 6.98
C ARG A 133 6.85 -3.96 8.36
N TYR A 134 5.81 -4.78 8.48
CA TYR A 134 5.02 -4.87 9.68
C TYR A 134 5.86 -5.40 10.85
N GLY A 135 5.90 -4.62 11.94
CA GLY A 135 6.52 -5.04 13.20
C GLY A 135 8.06 -5.08 13.21
N ILE A 136 8.75 -4.48 12.24
CA ILE A 136 10.21 -4.59 12.10
C ILE A 136 11.01 -4.15 13.34
N CYS A 137 10.53 -3.14 14.09
CA CYS A 137 11.19 -2.63 15.30
C CYS A 137 10.56 -3.10 16.62
N GLY A 138 9.65 -4.07 16.57
CA GLY A 138 8.97 -4.55 17.77
C GLY A 138 8.08 -3.50 18.45
N THR A 139 7.61 -3.83 19.65
CA THR A 139 6.74 -2.94 20.43
C THR A 139 7.55 -1.75 20.98
N ASN A 140 7.00 -0.55 20.86
CA ASN A 140 7.64 0.70 21.29
C ASN A 140 8.95 1.07 20.58
N GLY A 141 9.26 0.41 19.45
CA GLY A 141 10.34 0.80 18.55
C GLY A 141 9.85 1.68 17.40
N VAL A 142 10.70 2.58 16.93
CA VAL A 142 10.49 3.46 15.77
C VAL A 142 11.49 3.09 14.69
N CYS A 143 11.00 2.94 13.46
CA CYS A 143 11.85 2.67 12.32
C CYS A 143 12.32 3.96 11.64
N HIS A 144 13.63 4.07 11.44
CA HIS A 144 14.34 5.18 10.83
C HIS A 144 15.06 4.70 9.55
N VAL A 145 14.60 5.19 8.40
CA VAL A 145 15.13 4.82 7.07
C VAL A 145 16.54 5.35 6.82
N ASP A 146 16.93 6.39 7.54
CA ASP A 146 18.18 7.13 7.44
C ASP A 146 19.28 6.61 8.38
N LYS A 147 18.93 5.70 9.30
CA LYS A 147 19.88 5.10 10.24
C LYS A 147 20.41 3.75 9.76
N PHE A 148 21.63 3.43 10.20
CA PHE A 148 22.28 2.13 9.99
C PHE A 148 21.54 1.03 10.74
N LEU A 149 21.33 1.23 12.04
CA LEU A 149 20.35 0.46 12.81
C LEU A 149 18.98 1.07 12.52
N ARG A 150 18.12 0.31 11.85
CA ARG A 150 16.80 0.79 11.45
C ARG A 150 15.91 1.14 12.63
N CYS A 151 16.17 0.59 13.81
CA CYS A 151 15.25 0.67 14.94
C CYS A 151 15.87 1.43 16.11
N ASP A 152 15.08 2.34 16.68
CA ASP A 152 15.36 2.95 17.97
C ASP A 152 14.17 2.79 18.90
N CYS A 153 14.40 2.86 20.20
CA CYS A 153 13.33 2.96 21.17
C CYS A 153 12.63 4.33 21.07
N MET A 154 11.31 4.33 21.22
CA MET A 154 10.56 5.58 21.43
C MET A 154 11.10 6.32 22.65
N TYR A 155 10.97 7.65 22.65
CA TYR A 155 11.37 8.47 23.80
C TYR A 155 10.74 7.95 25.10
N GLY A 156 11.58 7.70 26.11
CA GLY A 156 11.18 7.14 27.41
C GLY A 156 11.20 5.61 27.48
N PHE A 157 11.69 4.92 26.44
CA PHE A 157 11.88 3.48 26.43
C PHE A 157 13.37 3.12 26.27
N ASP A 158 13.73 1.98 26.85
CA ASP A 158 15.05 1.36 26.72
C ASP A 158 14.92 0.01 26.02
N PRO A 159 15.97 -0.44 25.29
CA PRO A 159 15.96 -1.74 24.63
C PRO A 159 15.86 -2.83 25.68
N LYS A 160 14.96 -3.79 25.45
CA LYS A 160 14.79 -4.94 26.34
C LYS A 160 16.04 -5.83 26.36
N ILE A 161 16.77 -5.86 25.26
CA ILE A 161 18.03 -6.57 25.08
C ILE A 161 19.08 -5.51 24.72
N PRO A 162 20.09 -5.24 25.56
CA PRO A 162 21.05 -4.15 25.34
C PRO A 162 21.90 -4.23 24.06
N GLU A 163 21.91 -5.39 23.39
CA GLU A 163 22.72 -5.68 22.20
C GLU A 163 21.89 -5.72 20.89
N GLU A 164 20.58 -5.46 20.94
CA GLU A 164 19.69 -5.37 19.76
C GLU A 164 19.38 -3.91 19.36
#